data_AF-A0A136KW86-F1
#
_entry.id   AF-A0A136KW86-F1
#
_cell.length_a   1.000
_cell.length_b   1.000
_cell.length_c   1.000
_cell.angle_alpha   90.00
_cell.angle_beta   90.00
_cell.angle_gamma   90.00
#
_symmetry.space_group_name_H-M   'P 1'
#
loop_
_entity.id
_entity.type
_entity.pdbx_description
1 polymer ?
#
loop_
_entity_poly.entity_id
_entity_poly.type
_entity_poly.pdbx_seq_one_letter_code
_entity_poly.pdbx_strand_id
1 'polypeptide(L)'
;MMNDFTADALNRLNQTFYEQVGESFDATRGQAWRGWQPITAHLTAPLTVLDIGCGNGRFAAFLAESLPGDAPIAYIGLDSSAYLLERARENCARHARLQATFIHQDILAGDLPAQELTVWRCSACCITFPVGRGVWR
;
A
#
# COMPACT_ATOMS: atom_id res chain seq x y z
N MET A 1 9.14 -26.51 4.94
CA MET A 1 8.12 -25.68 5.59
C MET A 1 8.86 -24.76 6.56
N MET A 2 8.67 -23.45 6.50
CA MET A 2 9.27 -22.52 7.46
C MET A 2 8.61 -22.74 8.84
N ASN A 3 9.36 -22.69 9.95
CA ASN A 3 8.76 -22.77 11.29
C ASN A 3 8.44 -21.36 11.82
N ASP A 4 7.47 -21.28 12.73
CA ASP A 4 6.92 -20.01 13.23
C ASP A 4 8.00 -19.15 13.91
N PHE A 5 8.92 -19.79 14.64
CA PHE A 5 10.06 -19.09 15.26
C PHE A 5 10.93 -18.34 14.24
N THR A 6 11.21 -18.97 13.10
CA THR A 6 12.00 -18.33 12.03
C THR A 6 11.21 -17.21 11.38
N ALA A 7 9.91 -17.39 11.16
CA ALA A 7 9.06 -16.35 10.58
C ALA A 7 8.99 -15.11 11.48
N ASP A 8 8.80 -15.30 12.80
CA ASP A 8 8.75 -14.22 13.77
C ASP A 8 10.10 -13.48 13.89
N ALA A 9 11.21 -14.23 13.90
CA ALA A 9 12.54 -13.65 13.95
C ALA A 9 12.83 -12.77 12.71
N LEU A 10 12.45 -13.24 11.52
CA LEU A 10 12.59 -12.48 10.28
C LEU A 10 11.66 -11.26 10.25
N ASN A 11 10.44 -11.37 10.77
CA ASN A 11 9.51 -10.25 10.85
C ASN A 11 10.03 -9.15 11.79
N ARG A 12 10.52 -9.53 12.98
CA ARG A 12 11.13 -8.58 13.93
C ARG A 12 12.37 -7.89 13.35
N LEU A 13 13.18 -8.63 12.59
CA LEU A 13 14.34 -8.06 11.92
C LEU A 13 13.93 -7.01 10.87
N ASN A 14 12.89 -7.30 10.07
CA ASN A 14 12.34 -6.34 9.11
C ASN A 14 11.77 -5.10 9.80
N GLN A 15 11.00 -5.26 10.89
CA GLN A 15 10.46 -4.14 11.66
C GLN A 15 11.58 -3.23 12.18
N THR A 16 12.59 -3.82 12.82
CA THR A 16 13.75 -3.10 13.36
C THR A 16 14.51 -2.35 12.25
N PHE A 17 14.66 -2.97 11.07
CA PHE A 17 15.29 -2.32 9.91
C PHE A 17 14.50 -1.07 9.48
N TYR A 18 13.18 -1.18 9.30
CA TYR A 18 12.35 -0.04 8.89
C TYR A 18 12.27 1.07 9.93
N GLU A 19 12.34 0.75 11.22
CA GLU A 19 12.46 1.75 12.28
C GLU A 19 13.77 2.55 12.19
N GLN A 20 14.87 1.87 11.86
CA GLN A 20 16.21 2.49 11.87
C GLN A 20 16.58 3.19 10.56
N VAL A 21 16.10 2.69 9.41
CA VAL A 21 16.47 3.21 8.09
C VAL A 21 15.29 3.73 7.28
N GLY A 22 14.10 3.84 7.87
CA GLY A 22 12.88 4.28 7.19
C GLY A 22 13.09 5.56 6.38
N GLU A 23 13.84 6.52 6.91
CA GLU A 23 14.15 7.79 6.25
C GLU A 23 15.06 7.64 5.01
N SER A 24 16.16 6.90 5.09
CA SER A 24 17.04 6.67 3.94
C SER A 24 16.44 5.73 2.89
N PHE A 25 15.58 4.81 3.34
CA PHE A 25 14.80 3.92 2.49
C PHE A 25 13.69 4.68 1.73
N ASP A 26 13.02 5.64 2.38
CA ASP A 26 12.05 6.56 1.78
C ASP A 26 12.74 7.45 0.73
N ALA A 27 13.88 8.06 1.09
CA ALA A 27 14.63 8.97 0.23
C ALA A 27 15.05 8.35 -1.11
N THR A 28 15.30 7.04 -1.17
CA THR A 28 15.69 6.33 -2.40
C THR A 28 14.51 5.78 -3.20
N ARG A 29 13.28 5.84 -2.67
CA ARG A 29 12.08 5.22 -3.27
C ARG A 29 10.90 6.16 -3.48
N GLY A 30 11.15 7.47 -3.56
CA GLY A 30 10.13 8.50 -3.78
C GLY A 30 9.40 8.42 -5.13
N GLN A 31 9.94 7.72 -6.14
CA GLN A 31 9.28 7.60 -7.44
C GLN A 31 8.42 6.32 -7.58
N ALA A 32 7.39 6.43 -8.41
CA ALA A 32 6.56 5.31 -8.82
C ALA A 32 7.39 4.22 -9.52
N TRP A 33 7.06 2.95 -9.29
CA TRP A 33 7.76 1.86 -9.93
C TRP A 33 7.33 1.75 -11.40
N ARG A 34 8.30 1.65 -12.32
CA ARG A 34 8.07 1.52 -13.77
C ARG A 34 7.23 0.30 -14.18
N GLY A 35 7.06 -0.67 -13.28
CA GLY A 35 6.21 -1.83 -13.51
C GLY A 35 4.71 -1.54 -13.35
N TRP A 36 4.31 -0.39 -12.81
CA TRP A 36 2.89 -0.09 -12.57
C TRP A 36 2.20 0.50 -13.79
N GLN A 37 2.91 1.14 -14.71
CA GLN A 37 2.31 1.81 -15.88
C GLN A 37 1.34 0.91 -16.65
N PRO A 38 1.62 -0.37 -16.92
CA PRO A 38 0.68 -1.21 -17.66
C PRO A 38 -0.69 -1.40 -16.98
N ILE A 39 -0.76 -1.33 -15.64
CA ILE A 39 -2.03 -1.58 -14.93
C ILE A 39 -3.05 -0.46 -15.14
N THR A 40 -2.61 0.76 -15.41
CA THR A 40 -3.52 1.92 -15.54
C THR A 40 -4.47 1.76 -16.72
N ALA A 41 -4.07 1.01 -17.76
CA ALA A 41 -4.93 0.67 -18.90
C ALA A 41 -6.11 -0.24 -18.53
N HIS A 42 -6.04 -0.93 -17.38
CA HIS A 42 -7.05 -1.86 -16.91
C HIS A 42 -7.86 -1.33 -15.72
N LEU A 43 -7.55 -0.12 -15.26
CA LEU A 43 -8.20 0.50 -14.12
C LEU A 43 -9.04 1.68 -14.59
N THR A 44 -10.23 1.82 -14.03
CA THR A 44 -11.12 2.94 -14.32
C THR A 44 -11.67 3.44 -13.00
N ALA A 45 -11.61 4.76 -12.78
CA ALA A 45 -12.21 5.38 -11.61
C ALA A 45 -13.75 5.47 -11.76
N PRO A 46 -14.54 5.46 -10.65
CA PRO A 46 -14.09 5.41 -9.26
C PRO A 46 -13.47 4.07 -8.87
N LEU A 47 -12.45 4.12 -8.00
CA LEU A 47 -11.64 2.96 -7.63
C LEU A 47 -11.57 2.80 -6.12
N THR A 48 -11.67 1.55 -5.64
CA THR A 48 -11.41 1.19 -4.25
C THR A 48 -10.19 0.28 -4.18
N VAL A 49 -9.18 0.70 -3.41
CA VAL A 49 -7.86 0.05 -3.35
C VAL A 49 -7.52 -0.32 -1.91
N LEU A 50 -7.07 -1.56 -1.71
CA LEU A 50 -6.33 -1.96 -0.50
C LEU A 50 -4.87 -2.22 -0.87
N ASP A 51 -3.96 -1.47 -0.26
CA ASP A 51 -2.51 -1.63 -0.41
C ASP A 51 -1.89 -2.11 0.89
N ILE A 52 -1.39 -3.34 0.87
CA ILE A 52 -0.79 -4.06 1.98
C ILE A 52 0.73 -3.86 1.92
N GLY A 53 1.29 -3.33 3.00
CA GLY A 53 2.68 -2.84 3.02
C GLY A 53 2.79 -1.55 2.20
N CYS A 54 1.87 -0.61 2.39
CA CYS A 54 1.74 0.56 1.53
C CYS A 54 2.95 1.50 1.58
N GLY A 55 3.82 1.36 2.59
CA GLY A 55 4.97 2.21 2.83
C GLY A 55 4.56 3.68 2.85
N ASN A 56 5.32 4.51 2.14
CA ASN A 56 5.12 5.96 2.01
C ASN A 56 3.95 6.38 1.08
N GLY A 57 3.04 5.46 0.73
CA GLY A 57 1.87 5.78 -0.09
C GLY A 57 2.17 6.12 -1.56
N ARG A 58 3.39 5.86 -2.06
CA ARG A 58 3.75 6.16 -3.47
C ARG A 58 2.84 5.54 -4.52
N PHE A 59 2.15 4.45 -4.19
CA PHE A 59 1.18 3.84 -5.10
C PHE A 59 -0.12 4.63 -5.20
N ALA A 60 -0.63 5.10 -4.05
CA ALA A 60 -1.79 5.98 -4.01
C ALA A 60 -1.54 7.23 -4.87
N ALA A 61 -0.39 7.89 -4.68
CA ALA A 61 0.04 9.03 -5.48
C ALA A 61 0.11 8.69 -6.98
N PHE A 62 0.75 7.57 -7.33
CA PHE A 62 0.82 7.10 -8.71
C PHE A 62 -0.57 6.91 -9.35
N LEU A 63 -1.53 6.29 -8.64
CA LEU A 63 -2.88 6.09 -9.16
C LEU A 63 -3.61 7.43 -9.36
N ALA A 64 -3.43 8.38 -8.44
CA ALA A 64 -4.04 9.70 -8.55
C ALA A 64 -3.51 10.50 -9.74
N GLU A 65 -2.21 10.39 -10.02
CA GLU A 65 -1.53 11.07 -11.13
C GLU A 65 -1.77 10.39 -12.48
N SER A 66 -1.86 9.06 -12.50
CA SER A 66 -1.82 8.28 -13.75
C SER A 66 -3.19 7.89 -14.28
N LEU A 67 -4.24 7.88 -13.44
CA LEU A 67 -5.59 7.56 -13.91
C LEU A 67 -6.26 8.81 -14.49
N PRO A 68 -6.93 8.71 -15.65
CA PRO A 68 -7.62 9.86 -16.24
C PRO A 68 -8.84 10.30 -15.41
N GLY A 69 -9.23 11.56 -15.58
CA GLY A 69 -10.40 12.18 -14.95
C GLY A 69 -10.21 12.52 -13.46
N ASP A 70 -11.27 13.08 -12.84
CA ASP A 70 -11.22 13.57 -11.46
C ASP A 70 -12.02 12.70 -10.47
N ALA A 71 -12.53 11.56 -10.93
CA ALA A 71 -13.32 10.65 -10.09
C ALA A 71 -12.50 10.19 -8.86
N PRO A 72 -13.14 10.05 -7.69
CA PRO A 72 -12.45 9.76 -6.45
C PRO A 72 -11.84 8.35 -6.42
N ILE A 73 -10.74 8.23 -5.69
CA ILE A 73 -10.05 6.98 -5.40
C ILE A 73 -10.13 6.76 -3.89
N ALA A 74 -10.91 5.78 -3.46
CA ALA A 74 -10.94 5.31 -2.08
C ALA A 74 -9.74 4.39 -1.87
N TYR A 75 -8.86 4.74 -0.91
CA TYR A 75 -7.60 4.06 -0.71
C TYR A 75 -7.43 3.68 0.76
N ILE A 76 -7.12 2.41 1.02
CA ILE A 76 -6.77 1.91 2.35
C ILE A 76 -5.34 1.38 2.27
N GLY A 77 -4.43 2.01 3.01
CA GLY A 77 -3.04 1.58 3.14
C GLY A 77 -2.79 0.95 4.50
N LEU A 78 -2.21 -0.26 4.52
CA LEU A 78 -1.75 -0.94 5.72
C LEU A 78 -0.22 -0.98 5.71
N ASP A 79 0.42 -0.61 6.82
CA ASP A 79 1.86 -0.83 7.01
C ASP A 79 2.19 -1.00 8.49
N SER A 80 3.26 -1.73 8.79
CA SER A 80 3.75 -1.90 10.17
C SER A 80 4.62 -0.75 10.64
N SER A 81 5.07 0.14 9.73
CA SER A 81 5.91 1.29 10.06
C SER A 81 5.07 2.56 10.25
N ALA A 82 4.96 3.03 11.49
CA ALA A 82 4.30 4.30 11.79
C ALA A 82 4.96 5.49 11.08
N TYR A 83 6.29 5.48 10.93
CA TYR A 83 7.04 6.49 10.18
C TYR A 83 6.59 6.55 8.71
N LEU A 84 6.55 5.40 8.03
CA LEU A 84 6.15 5.36 6.61
C LEU A 84 4.70 5.79 6.42
N LEU A 85 3.81 5.45 7.35
CA LEU A 85 2.41 5.90 7.30
C LEU A 85 2.28 7.42 7.44
N GLU A 86 3.13 8.07 8.23
CA GLU A 86 3.16 9.53 8.30
C GLU A 86 3.59 10.15 6.96
N ARG A 87 4.66 9.61 6.36
CA ARG A 87 5.08 10.00 5.00
C ARG A 87 3.96 9.77 3.98
N ALA A 88 3.22 8.67 4.12
CA ALA A 88 2.09 8.34 3.25
C ALA A 88 0.95 9.36 3.33
N ARG A 89 0.61 9.82 4.54
CA ARG A 89 -0.37 10.89 4.74
C ARG A 89 0.07 12.18 4.06
N GLU A 90 1.30 12.60 4.28
CA GLU A 90 1.85 13.81 3.65
C GLU A 90 1.85 13.73 2.12
N ASN A 91 2.25 12.58 1.58
CA ASN A 91 2.31 12.36 0.14
C ASN A 91 0.90 12.39 -0.48
N CYS A 92 -0.06 11.71 0.15
CA CYS A 92 -1.43 11.61 -0.37
C CYS A 92 -2.25 12.89 -0.19
N ALA A 93 -1.96 13.70 0.83
CA ALA A 93 -2.66 14.97 1.08
C ALA A 93 -2.55 15.97 -0.09
N ARG A 94 -1.57 15.78 -0.98
CA ARG A 94 -1.35 16.62 -2.17
C ARG A 94 -2.30 16.30 -3.33
N HIS A 95 -3.06 15.21 -3.24
CA HIS A 95 -3.92 14.74 -4.33
C HIS A 95 -5.40 14.82 -3.92
N ALA A 96 -6.12 15.83 -4.42
CA ALA A 96 -7.50 16.11 -4.03
C ALA A 96 -8.50 14.96 -4.27
N ARG A 97 -8.22 14.08 -5.25
CA ARG A 97 -9.07 12.93 -5.58
C ARG A 97 -8.80 11.69 -4.73
N LEU A 98 -7.76 11.68 -3.89
CA LEU A 98 -7.45 10.57 -2.99
C LEU A 98 -8.22 10.71 -1.68
N GLN A 99 -9.05 9.72 -1.39
CA GLN A 99 -9.68 9.53 -0.09
C GLN A 99 -8.94 8.40 0.62
N ALA A 100 -7.77 8.74 1.19
CA ALA A 100 -6.83 7.77 1.74
C ALA A 100 -7.00 7.61 3.26
N THR A 101 -7.13 6.36 3.71
CA THR A 101 -7.07 5.95 5.12
C THR A 101 -5.86 5.07 5.35
N PHE A 102 -5.08 5.36 6.38
CA PHE A 102 -3.84 4.64 6.70
C PHE A 102 -3.94 3.98 8.07
N ILE A 103 -3.74 2.67 8.11
CA ILE A 103 -3.88 1.84 9.31
C ILE A 103 -2.50 1.27 9.67
N HIS A 104 -2.08 1.53 10.90
CA HIS A 104 -0.86 0.95 11.47
C HIS A 104 -1.15 -0.46 11.97
N GLN A 105 -0.67 -1.46 11.23
CA GLN A 105 -0.95 -2.86 11.51
C GLN A 105 0.17 -3.76 10.98
N ASP A 106 0.56 -4.75 11.79
CA ASP A 106 1.30 -5.91 11.31
C ASP A 106 0.34 -6.89 10.64
N ILE A 107 0.53 -7.10 9.34
CA ILE A 107 -0.35 -7.94 8.51
C ILE A 107 -0.24 -9.42 8.90
N LEU A 108 0.86 -9.83 9.51
CA LEU A 108 1.03 -11.20 9.98
C LEU A 108 0.30 -11.46 11.31
N ALA A 109 -0.11 -10.40 12.02
CA ALA A 109 -0.69 -10.49 13.35
C ALA A 109 -2.16 -10.03 13.44
N GLY A 110 -2.78 -9.60 12.34
CA GLY A 110 -4.14 -9.07 12.37
C GLY A 110 -4.96 -9.36 11.11
N ASP A 111 -6.28 -9.31 11.27
CA ASP A 111 -7.23 -9.53 10.18
C ASP A 111 -7.18 -8.39 9.15
N LEU A 112 -7.46 -8.71 7.89
CA LEU A 112 -7.59 -7.69 6.85
C LEU A 112 -8.90 -6.92 7.03
N PRO A 113 -8.93 -5.61 6.71
CA PRO A 113 -10.17 -4.84 6.79
C PRO A 113 -11.22 -5.42 5.83
N ALA A 114 -12.39 -5.75 6.38
CA ALA A 114 -13.51 -6.30 5.62
C ALA A 114 -14.15 -5.23 4.73
N GLN A 115 -13.72 -5.12 3.46
CA GLN A 115 -14.32 -4.22 2.46
C GLN A 115 -14.43 -4.90 1.08
N GLU A 116 -15.39 -4.47 0.25
CA GLU A 116 -15.43 -4.84 -1.17
C GLU A 116 -14.32 -4.08 -1.92
N LEU A 117 -13.30 -4.81 -2.39
CA LEU A 117 -12.11 -4.24 -3.01
C LEU A 117 -12.14 -4.39 -4.53
N THR A 118 -11.67 -3.37 -5.26
CA THR A 118 -11.49 -3.43 -6.72
C THR A 118 -10.05 -3.79 -7.08
N VAL A 119 -9.06 -3.43 -6.25
CA VAL A 119 -7.64 -3.73 -6.47
C VAL A 119 -6.98 -4.13 -5.15
N TRP A 120 -6.19 -5.21 -5.21
CA TRP A 120 -5.34 -5.67 -4.11
C TRP A 120 -3.88 -5.58 -4.53
N ARG A 121 -3.07 -5.01 -3.63
CA ARG A 121 -1.62 -4.97 -3.79
C ARG A 121 -0.95 -5.41 -2.49
N CYS A 122 0.06 -6.27 -2.62
CA CYS A 122 1.02 -6.55 -1.56
C CYS A 122 2.41 -6.10 -2.01
N SER A 123 2.95 -5.07 -1.34
CA SER A 123 4.24 -4.46 -1.66
C SER A 123 5.42 -5.41 -1.46
N ALA A 124 5.29 -6.41 -0.58
CA ALA A 124 6.33 -7.43 -0.38
C ALA A 124 6.57 -8.32 -1.61
N CYS A 125 5.60 -8.43 -2.52
CA CYS A 125 5.70 -9.29 -3.70
C CYS A 125 5.74 -8.55 -5.04
N CYS A 126 5.59 -7.21 -5.10
CA CYS A 126 5.48 -6.48 -6.38
C CYS A 126 4.33 -6.96 -7.29
N ILE A 127 3.33 -7.68 -6.77
CA ILE A 127 2.19 -8.15 -7.57
C ILE A 127 0.96 -7.32 -7.23
N THR A 128 0.33 -6.77 -8.27
CA THR A 128 -0.97 -6.10 -8.18
C THR A 128 -1.97 -6.97 -8.93
N PHE A 129 -3.06 -7.35 -8.27
CA PHE A 129 -4.10 -8.16 -8.88
C PHE A 129 -5.38 -7.31 -9.02
N PRO A 130 -5.99 -7.22 -10.22
CA PRO A 130 -7.38 -6.77 -10.31
C PRO A 130 -8.24 -7.81 -9.59
N VAL A 131 -8.96 -7.41 -8.54
CA VAL A 131 -9.86 -8.31 -7.81
C VAL A 131 -11.27 -8.01 -8.25
N GLY A 132 -12.04 -9.04 -8.62
CA GLY A 132 -13.49 -8.88 -8.76
C GLY A 132 -14.10 -8.46 -7.43
N ARG A 133 -15.18 -7.66 -7.45
CA ARG A 133 -15.88 -7.22 -6.24
C ARG A 133 -16.19 -8.44 -5.35
N GLY A 134 -15.64 -8.45 -4.15
CA GLY A 134 -15.84 -9.52 -3.18
C GLY A 134 -15.46 -9.08 -1.77
N VAL A 135 -16.24 -9.53 -0.78
CA VAL A 135 -15.98 -9.36 0.64
C VAL A 135 -15.19 -10.57 1.12
N TRP A 136 -14.00 -10.32 1.68
CA TRP A 136 -13.12 -11.37 2.22
C TRP A 136 -13.23 -11.38 3.75
N ARG A 137 -13.34 -12.58 4.32
CA ARG A 137 -13.36 -12.86 5.77
C ARG A 137 -12.06 -13.53 6.17
#